data_AF-A0A9C8C4V7-F1
#
_entry.id   AF-A0A9C8C4V7-F1
#
_cell.length_a   1.000
_cell.length_b   1.000
_cell.length_c   1.000
_cell.angle_alpha   90.00
_cell.angle_beta   90.00
_cell.angle_gamma   90.00
#
_symmetry.space_group_name_H-M   'P 1'
#
loop_
_entity.id
_entity.type
_entity.pdbx_description
1 polymer ?
#
loop_
_entity_poly.entity_id
_entity_poly.type
_entity_poly.pdbx_seq_one_letter_code
_entity_poly.pdbx_strand_id
1 'polypeptide(L)'
;MEKKKTRKLLWLVILLILIVGIISGISVCWWQRLFFEKEKDRLGTELEEANRKIKKLESKMPQIELEEEAPEITVTSTIPPGMVTPKPKISRECGVLKQVYTSGGKNYLKIDYVQFLVGEEADEAAREDGEIGPGEHAPNDYYIRNVSPKIRTLEVDKGAEIVVETYPITAEGFVLNKQELNFTTFKQAFENDQITALCWITLENNVVIKIEEQFVP
;
A
#
# COMPACT_ATOMS: atom_id res chain seq x y z
N MET A 1 -13.70 -68.70 8.69
CA MET A 1 -12.45 -68.15 8.12
C MET A 1 -12.66 -66.88 7.26
N GLU A 2 -13.86 -66.66 6.74
CA GLU A 2 -14.17 -65.60 5.76
C GLU A 2 -14.09 -64.16 6.30
N LYS A 3 -14.59 -63.91 7.53
CA LYS A 3 -14.54 -62.59 8.19
C LYS A 3 -13.13 -62.02 8.42
N LYS A 4 -12.10 -62.88 8.54
CA LYS A 4 -10.71 -62.45 8.75
C LYS A 4 -10.06 -62.01 7.44
N LYS A 5 -10.49 -62.58 6.30
CA LYS A 5 -9.99 -62.24 4.96
C LYS A 5 -10.55 -60.90 4.49
N THR A 6 -11.84 -60.63 4.76
CA THR A 6 -12.49 -59.35 4.42
C THR A 6 -11.96 -58.17 5.23
N ARG A 7 -11.66 -58.36 6.53
CA ARG A 7 -11.02 -57.32 7.37
C ARG A 7 -9.60 -56.98 6.92
N LYS A 8 -8.82 -57.97 6.49
CA LYS A 8 -7.47 -57.74 5.92
C LYS A 8 -7.55 -57.01 4.58
N LEU A 9 -8.52 -57.37 3.73
CA LEU A 9 -8.73 -56.69 2.45
C LEU A 9 -9.15 -55.23 2.64
N LEU A 10 -10.03 -54.95 3.60
CA LEU A 10 -10.45 -53.59 3.94
C LEU A 10 -9.27 -52.73 4.43
N TRP A 11 -8.40 -53.28 5.28
CA TRP A 11 -7.21 -52.58 5.75
C TRP A 11 -6.21 -52.27 4.65
N LEU A 12 -6.03 -53.19 3.69
CA LEU A 12 -5.13 -52.97 2.55
C LEU A 12 -5.65 -51.86 1.62
N VAL A 13 -6.97 -51.77 1.41
CA VAL A 13 -7.57 -50.71 0.60
C VAL A 13 -7.42 -49.34 1.28
N ILE A 14 -7.64 -49.26 2.59
CA ILE A 14 -7.44 -48.02 3.35
C ILE A 14 -5.97 -47.57 3.30
N LEU A 15 -5.02 -48.51 3.46
CA LEU A 15 -3.60 -48.21 3.37
C LEU A 15 -3.21 -47.69 1.98
N LEU A 16 -3.77 -48.27 0.91
CA LEU A 16 -3.52 -47.82 -0.46
C LEU A 16 -4.01 -46.39 -0.69
N ILE A 17 -5.21 -46.06 -0.20
CA ILE A 17 -5.78 -44.70 -0.32
C ILE A 17 -4.91 -43.68 0.42
N LEU A 18 -4.42 -44.01 1.61
CA LEU A 18 -3.53 -43.14 2.37
C LEU A 18 -2.20 -42.90 1.63
N ILE A 19 -1.61 -43.93 1.04
CA ILE A 19 -0.36 -43.79 0.28
C ILE A 19 -0.56 -42.90 -0.96
N VAL A 20 -1.65 -43.09 -1.70
CA VAL A 20 -1.97 -42.26 -2.88
C VAL A 20 -2.19 -40.80 -2.49
N GLY A 21 -2.87 -40.53 -1.37
CA GLY A 21 -3.07 -39.17 -0.86
C GLY A 21 -1.77 -38.48 -0.44
N ILE A 22 -0.81 -39.22 0.12
CA ILE A 22 0.50 -38.68 0.49
C ILE A 22 1.33 -38.36 -0.76
N ILE A 23 1.34 -39.23 -1.77
CA ILE A 23 2.10 -39.04 -3.01
C ILE A 23 1.57 -37.83 -3.81
N SER A 24 0.24 -37.65 -3.87
CA SER A 24 -0.34 -36.48 -4.54
C SER A 24 -0.01 -35.18 -3.80
N GLY A 25 -0.05 -35.19 -2.46
CA GLY A 25 0.35 -34.04 -1.64
C GLY A 25 1.81 -33.65 -1.84
N ILE A 26 2.74 -34.61 -1.83
CA ILE A 26 4.16 -34.36 -2.06
C ILE A 26 4.39 -33.80 -3.47
N SER A 27 3.68 -34.31 -4.48
CA SER A 27 3.80 -33.84 -5.87
C SER A 27 3.33 -32.39 -6.02
N VAL A 28 2.21 -32.00 -5.36
CA VAL A 28 1.71 -30.62 -5.36
C VAL A 28 2.66 -29.67 -4.64
N CYS A 29 3.19 -30.07 -3.48
CA CYS A 29 4.17 -29.26 -2.74
C CYS A 29 5.47 -29.05 -3.54
N TRP A 30 5.94 -30.08 -4.24
CA TRP A 30 7.10 -29.95 -5.12
C TRP A 30 6.84 -29.01 -6.29
N TRP A 31 5.65 -29.07 -6.89
CA TRP A 31 5.31 -28.21 -8.02
C TRP A 31 5.15 -26.74 -7.61
N GLN A 32 4.54 -26.48 -6.45
CA GLN A 32 4.48 -25.13 -5.88
C GLN A 32 5.88 -24.59 -5.58
N ARG A 33 6.76 -25.39 -4.98
CA ARG A 33 8.13 -24.95 -4.66
C ARG A 33 8.93 -24.55 -5.89
N LEU A 34 8.87 -25.33 -6.96
CA LEU A 34 9.55 -25.01 -8.22
C LEU A 34 9.00 -23.74 -8.89
N PHE A 35 7.70 -23.50 -8.78
CA PHE A 35 7.08 -22.28 -9.28
C PHE A 35 7.58 -21.04 -8.53
N PHE A 36 7.65 -21.12 -7.19
CA PHE A 36 8.14 -20.01 -6.35
C PHE A 36 9.64 -19.73 -6.50
N GLU A 37 10.47 -20.76 -6.72
CA GLU A 37 11.90 -20.57 -6.98
C GLU A 37 12.13 -19.78 -8.27
N LYS A 38 11.36 -20.06 -9.33
CA LYS A 38 11.44 -19.31 -10.60
C LYS A 38 11.05 -17.84 -10.47
N GLU A 39 10.06 -17.53 -9.63
CA GLU A 39 9.62 -16.15 -9.42
C GLU A 39 10.59 -15.35 -8.55
N LYS A 40 11.24 -16.01 -7.58
CA LYS A 40 12.33 -15.43 -6.79
C LYS A 40 13.53 -15.04 -7.65
N ASP A 41 13.90 -15.87 -8.61
CA ASP A 41 15.02 -15.58 -9.54
C ASP A 41 14.69 -14.40 -10.48
N ARG A 42 13.44 -14.29 -10.95
CA ARG A 42 12.97 -13.15 -11.75
C ARG A 42 13.07 -11.84 -10.97
N LEU A 43 12.55 -11.84 -9.73
CA LEU A 43 12.62 -10.67 -8.85
C LEU A 43 14.06 -10.27 -8.49
N GLY A 44 14.95 -11.24 -8.27
CA GLY A 44 16.37 -10.98 -8.03
C GLY A 44 17.04 -10.30 -9.24
N THR A 45 16.74 -10.78 -10.44
CA THR A 45 17.27 -10.22 -11.70
C THR A 45 16.78 -8.80 -11.93
N GLU A 46 15.48 -8.55 -11.72
CA GLU A 46 14.88 -7.21 -11.83
C GLU A 46 15.49 -6.23 -10.82
N LEU A 47 15.75 -6.68 -9.59
CA LEU A 47 16.38 -5.87 -8.54
C LEU A 47 17.82 -5.49 -8.91
N GLU A 48 18.61 -6.43 -9.45
CA GLU A 48 19.97 -6.12 -9.92
C GLU A 48 20.00 -5.18 -11.12
N GLU A 49 19.03 -5.30 -12.04
CA GLU A 49 18.91 -4.39 -13.16
C GLU A 49 18.50 -2.98 -12.70
N ALA A 50 17.53 -2.87 -11.80
CA ALA A 50 17.13 -1.60 -11.20
C ALA A 50 18.30 -0.92 -10.47
N ASN A 51 19.08 -1.67 -9.67
CA ASN A 51 20.26 -1.15 -9.00
C ASN A 51 21.35 -0.69 -10.00
N ARG A 52 21.56 -1.41 -11.11
CA ARG A 52 22.45 -0.96 -12.18
C ARG A 52 21.98 0.33 -12.84
N LYS A 53 20.67 0.47 -13.06
CA LYS A 53 20.07 1.69 -13.62
C LYS A 53 20.29 2.87 -12.67
N ILE A 54 20.02 2.70 -11.37
CA ILE A 54 20.27 3.73 -10.34
C ILE A 54 21.74 4.17 -10.37
N LYS A 55 22.69 3.25 -10.31
CA LYS A 55 24.13 3.57 -10.35
C LYS A 55 24.56 4.31 -11.63
N LYS A 56 23.93 3.99 -12.76
CA LYS A 56 24.18 4.67 -14.05
C LYS A 56 23.54 6.05 -14.12
N LEU A 57 22.45 6.30 -13.39
CA LEU A 57 21.86 7.62 -13.24
C LEU A 57 22.71 8.47 -12.28
N GLU A 58 23.17 7.91 -11.16
CA GLU A 58 24.08 8.58 -10.23
C GLU A 58 25.38 9.01 -10.91
N SER A 59 25.95 8.19 -11.80
CA SER A 59 27.15 8.56 -12.55
C SER A 59 26.92 9.57 -13.68
N LYS A 60 25.66 9.78 -14.07
CA LYS A 60 25.26 10.77 -15.09
C LYS A 60 24.76 12.09 -14.49
N MET A 61 24.47 12.12 -13.19
CA MET A 61 24.30 13.36 -12.46
C MET A 61 25.69 14.00 -12.33
N PRO A 62 25.95 15.17 -12.95
CA PRO A 62 27.09 15.95 -12.51
C PRO A 62 26.90 16.23 -11.03
N GLN A 63 27.96 16.08 -10.24
CA GLN A 63 27.93 16.55 -8.85
C GLN A 63 27.60 18.03 -8.91
N ILE A 64 26.36 18.37 -8.56
CA ILE A 64 26.07 19.71 -8.05
C ILE A 64 26.77 19.71 -6.71
N GLU A 65 28.06 20.04 -6.77
CA GLU A 65 28.82 20.53 -5.65
C GLU A 65 27.95 21.60 -5.00
N LEU A 66 27.67 21.37 -3.72
CA LEU A 66 26.98 22.32 -2.85
C LEU A 66 27.83 23.60 -2.79
N GLU A 67 27.66 24.47 -3.77
CA GLU A 67 28.00 25.87 -3.64
C GLU A 67 26.86 26.52 -2.86
N GLU A 68 27.14 26.67 -1.57
CA GLU A 68 26.39 27.38 -0.56
C GLU A 68 26.32 28.88 -0.91
N GLU A 69 25.57 29.25 -1.95
CA GLU A 69 25.12 30.64 -2.13
C GLU A 69 23.66 30.77 -1.70
N ALA A 70 23.49 30.94 -0.39
CA ALA A 70 22.30 31.56 0.16
C ALA A 70 22.21 33.00 -0.37
N PRO A 71 21.06 33.47 -0.88
CA PRO A 71 20.86 34.90 -1.01
C PRO A 71 20.84 35.47 0.41
N GLU A 72 21.82 36.32 0.70
CA GLU A 72 21.89 37.17 1.87
C GLU A 72 20.66 38.08 1.88
N ILE A 73 19.57 37.63 2.51
CA ILE A 73 18.49 38.51 2.93
C ILE A 73 18.85 39.01 4.32
N THR A 74 19.48 40.18 4.35
CA THR A 74 19.72 40.96 5.56
C THR A 74 18.36 41.32 6.17
N VAL A 75 17.90 40.53 7.14
CA VAL A 75 16.86 40.94 8.08
C VAL A 75 17.49 41.00 9.47
N THR A 76 17.99 42.18 9.81
CA THR A 76 18.34 42.54 11.18
C THR A 76 17.08 42.47 12.04
N SER A 77 16.90 41.37 12.77
CA SER A 77 15.98 41.31 13.90
C SER A 77 16.66 40.60 15.04
N THR A 78 17.28 41.40 15.91
CA THR A 78 17.80 41.01 17.22
C THR A 78 16.64 40.50 18.08
N ILE A 79 16.48 39.18 18.20
CA ILE A 79 15.61 38.55 19.21
C ILE A 79 16.53 37.84 20.23
N PRO A 80 16.39 38.11 21.54
CA PRO A 80 17.23 37.49 22.57
C PRO A 80 17.00 35.96 22.66
N PRO A 81 17.99 35.20 23.15
CA PRO A 81 17.94 33.74 23.17
C PRO A 81 16.93 33.24 24.21
N GLY A 82 15.75 32.85 23.76
CA GLY A 82 14.70 32.27 24.59
C GLY A 82 13.56 31.69 23.75
N MET A 83 13.64 30.39 23.46
CA MET A 83 12.57 29.49 22.98
C MET A 83 11.72 29.97 21.79
N VAL A 84 12.12 29.59 20.56
CA VAL A 84 11.19 29.49 19.44
C VAL A 84 11.18 28.03 18.99
N THR A 85 10.16 27.28 19.39
CA THR A 85 9.91 25.95 18.82
C THR A 85 9.52 26.12 17.35
N PRO A 86 10.13 25.39 16.40
CA PRO A 86 9.72 25.47 15.00
C PRO A 86 8.27 25.01 14.87
N LYS A 87 7.48 25.74 14.07
CA LYS A 87 6.08 25.38 13.77
C LYS A 87 6.05 23.99 13.11
N PRO A 88 5.15 23.09 13.53
CA PRO A 88 5.04 21.75 12.94
C PRO A 88 4.74 21.83 11.44
N LYS A 89 5.41 20.99 10.65
CA LYS A 89 5.16 20.86 9.21
C LYS A 89 3.99 19.91 9.01
N ILE A 90 2.89 20.44 8.46
CA ILE A 90 1.68 19.68 8.14
C ILE A 90 1.57 19.48 6.63
N SER A 91 1.29 18.27 6.17
CA SER A 91 0.96 17.97 4.76
C SER A 91 -0.18 16.96 4.66
N ARG A 92 -0.89 16.96 3.52
CA ARG A 92 -1.96 16.02 3.22
C ARG A 92 -1.68 15.36 1.88
N GLU A 93 -1.65 14.03 1.86
CA GLU A 93 -1.24 13.23 0.71
C GLU A 93 -2.28 12.14 0.42
N CYS A 94 -2.53 11.82 -0.85
CA CYS A 94 -3.33 10.67 -1.23
C CYS A 94 -2.43 9.48 -1.54
N GLY A 95 -2.88 8.27 -1.23
CA GLY A 95 -2.11 7.08 -1.52
C GLY A 95 -2.90 5.80 -1.42
N VAL A 96 -2.34 4.75 -2.02
CA VAL A 96 -2.82 3.38 -1.94
C VAL A 96 -2.06 2.67 -0.84
N LEU A 97 -2.76 2.27 0.22
CA LEU A 97 -2.24 1.45 1.30
C LEU A 97 -1.80 0.10 0.77
N LYS A 98 -0.58 -0.29 1.17
CA LYS A 98 0.04 -1.57 0.85
C LYS A 98 0.14 -2.48 2.07
N GLN A 99 0.23 -1.89 3.27
CA GLN A 99 0.34 -2.64 4.52
C GLN A 99 -0.06 -1.76 5.70
N VAL A 100 -0.72 -2.34 6.70
CA VAL A 100 -1.00 -1.71 8.00
C VAL A 100 -0.53 -2.68 9.08
N TYR A 101 0.33 -2.25 10.01
CA TYR A 101 0.92 -3.16 10.98
C TYR A 101 1.39 -2.47 12.27
N THR A 102 1.65 -3.29 13.29
CA THR A 102 2.23 -2.85 14.56
C THR A 102 3.58 -3.54 14.73
N SER A 103 4.60 -2.79 15.12
CA SER A 103 5.94 -3.31 15.42
C SER A 103 6.54 -2.55 16.58
N GLY A 104 7.12 -3.26 17.56
CA GLY A 104 7.74 -2.62 18.73
C GLY A 104 6.79 -1.73 19.54
N GLY A 105 5.48 -2.04 19.57
CA GLY A 105 4.46 -1.24 20.27
C GLY A 105 4.09 0.08 19.59
N LYS A 106 4.52 0.29 18.35
CA LYS A 106 4.18 1.43 17.49
C LYS A 106 3.39 0.98 16.26
N ASN A 107 2.57 1.88 15.75
CA ASN A 107 1.71 1.66 14.60
C ASN A 107 2.37 2.20 13.34
N TYR A 108 2.22 1.49 12.23
CA TYR A 108 2.82 1.85 10.95
C TYR A 108 1.89 1.52 9.79
N LEU A 109 2.08 2.27 8.71
CA LEU A 109 1.51 1.94 7.41
C LEU A 109 2.58 2.01 6.31
N LYS A 110 2.38 1.22 5.26
CA LYS A 110 3.08 1.35 3.98
C LYS A 110 2.11 1.88 2.95
N ILE A 111 2.50 2.94 2.25
CA ILE A 111 1.65 3.63 1.30
C ILE A 111 2.42 4.00 0.04
N ASP A 112 1.77 3.82 -1.10
CA ASP A 112 2.25 4.29 -2.40
C ASP A 112 1.46 5.56 -2.75
N TYR A 113 2.14 6.69 -2.89
CA TYR A 113 1.45 7.96 -3.13
C TYR A 113 0.93 8.03 -4.56
N VAL A 114 -0.30 8.50 -4.69
CA VAL A 114 -0.98 8.70 -5.96
C VAL A 114 -1.62 10.08 -5.98
N GLN A 115 -1.93 10.57 -7.17
CA GLN A 115 -2.78 11.73 -7.35
C GLN A 115 -4.21 11.24 -7.54
N PHE A 116 -5.14 11.80 -6.79
CA PHE A 116 -6.58 11.62 -7.01
C PHE A 116 -7.10 12.88 -7.67
N LEU A 117 -7.26 12.82 -8.99
CA LEU A 117 -7.68 13.95 -9.84
C LEU A 117 -9.16 13.78 -10.17
N VAL A 118 -9.86 14.90 -10.35
CA VAL A 118 -11.30 14.93 -10.69
C VAL A 118 -11.57 15.94 -11.79
N GLY A 119 -12.65 15.76 -12.55
CA GLY A 119 -13.06 16.70 -13.59
C GLY A 119 -12.01 16.90 -14.69
N GLU A 120 -11.79 18.15 -15.09
CA GLU A 120 -10.86 18.49 -16.17
C GLU A 120 -9.42 18.06 -15.90
N GLU A 121 -8.97 18.10 -14.65
CA GLU A 121 -7.62 17.62 -14.27
C GLU A 121 -7.49 16.10 -14.45
N ALA A 122 -8.57 15.35 -14.20
CA ALA A 122 -8.61 13.91 -14.45
C ALA A 122 -8.53 13.61 -15.95
N ASP A 123 -9.29 14.35 -16.76
CA ASP A 123 -9.30 14.22 -18.21
C ASP A 123 -7.93 14.56 -18.82
N GLU A 124 -7.31 15.64 -18.36
CA GLU A 124 -5.97 16.05 -18.80
C GLU A 124 -4.95 14.97 -18.50
N ALA A 125 -4.86 14.53 -17.23
CA ALA A 125 -3.91 13.52 -16.82
C ALA A 125 -4.13 12.16 -17.48
N ALA A 126 -5.38 11.70 -17.59
CA ALA A 126 -5.72 10.46 -18.26
C ALA A 126 -5.33 10.49 -19.75
N ARG A 127 -5.48 11.65 -20.41
CA ARG A 127 -5.08 11.84 -21.80
C ARG A 127 -3.57 11.91 -21.98
N GLU A 128 -2.87 12.58 -21.07
CA GLU A 128 -1.40 12.59 -21.04
C GLU A 128 -0.82 11.18 -20.90
N ASP A 129 -1.47 10.34 -20.08
CA ASP A 129 -1.07 8.95 -19.86
C ASP A 129 -1.59 8.00 -20.96
N GLY A 130 -2.42 8.49 -21.89
CA GLY A 130 -2.93 7.74 -23.03
C GLY A 130 -4.09 6.79 -22.71
N GLU A 131 -4.71 6.95 -21.55
CA GLU A 131 -5.85 6.14 -21.10
C GLU A 131 -7.17 6.52 -21.80
N ILE A 132 -7.28 7.77 -22.27
CA ILE A 132 -8.43 8.27 -23.03
C ILE A 132 -8.01 9.08 -24.26
N GLY A 133 -8.89 9.11 -25.26
CA GLY A 133 -8.71 9.86 -26.50
C GLY A 133 -9.06 11.35 -26.41
N PRO A 134 -8.80 12.12 -27.48
CA PRO A 134 -9.24 13.51 -27.57
C PRO A 134 -10.77 13.64 -27.49
N GLY A 135 -11.27 14.50 -26.61
CA GLY A 135 -12.71 14.72 -26.41
C GLY A 135 -13.43 13.63 -25.60
N GLU A 136 -12.70 12.65 -25.09
CA GLU A 136 -13.20 11.68 -24.11
C GLU A 136 -13.01 12.22 -22.68
N HIS A 137 -13.79 11.66 -21.76
CA HIS A 137 -13.77 11.98 -20.33
C HIS A 137 -13.34 10.76 -19.52
N ALA A 138 -12.65 10.99 -18.41
CA ALA A 138 -12.27 9.97 -17.45
C ALA A 138 -13.54 9.26 -16.92
N PRO A 139 -13.57 7.91 -16.89
CA PRO A 139 -14.68 7.18 -16.30
C PRO A 139 -14.95 7.64 -14.86
N ASN A 140 -16.22 7.81 -14.51
CA ASN A 140 -16.67 8.25 -13.18
C ASN A 140 -16.08 9.62 -12.73
N ASP A 141 -15.58 10.42 -13.66
CA ASP A 141 -15.08 11.80 -13.43
C ASP A 141 -13.86 11.90 -12.49
N TYR A 142 -13.09 10.82 -12.37
CA TYR A 142 -11.84 10.82 -11.61
C TYR A 142 -10.74 10.03 -12.33
N TYR A 143 -9.48 10.36 -11.99
CA TYR A 143 -8.32 9.63 -12.45
C TYR A 143 -7.29 9.48 -11.33
N ILE A 144 -6.82 8.24 -11.11
CA ILE A 144 -5.79 7.93 -10.12
C ILE A 144 -4.47 7.78 -10.84
N ARG A 145 -3.61 8.79 -10.73
CA ARG A 145 -2.29 8.80 -11.40
C ARG A 145 -1.17 8.42 -10.44
N ASN A 146 -0.34 7.46 -10.83
CA ASN A 146 0.87 7.11 -10.10
C ASN A 146 2.12 7.45 -10.91
N VAL A 147 2.70 8.62 -10.61
CA VAL A 147 3.95 9.08 -11.22
C VAL A 147 5.21 8.48 -10.58
N SER A 148 5.09 7.83 -9.42
CA SER A 148 6.21 7.28 -8.67
C SER A 148 5.79 6.12 -7.77
N PRO A 149 6.18 4.87 -8.08
CA PRO A 149 5.77 3.67 -7.32
C PRO A 149 6.54 3.51 -5.99
N LYS A 150 7.00 4.61 -5.39
CA LYS A 150 7.81 4.59 -4.17
C LYS A 150 6.93 4.33 -2.97
N ILE A 151 7.09 3.14 -2.39
CA ILE A 151 6.44 2.79 -1.13
C ILE A 151 7.12 3.51 0.04
N ARG A 152 6.32 4.22 0.83
CA ARG A 152 6.73 4.95 2.03
C ARG A 152 6.26 4.20 3.26
N THR A 153 7.12 4.10 4.26
CA THR A 153 6.77 3.57 5.60
C THR A 153 6.59 4.76 6.53
N LEU A 154 5.42 4.88 7.14
CA LEU A 154 5.06 6.01 8.00
C LEU A 154 4.62 5.50 9.37
N GLU A 155 5.10 6.15 10.43
CA GLU A 155 4.59 5.93 11.79
C GLU A 155 3.21 6.57 11.91
N VAL A 156 2.28 5.89 12.56
CA VAL A 156 0.94 6.38 12.84
C VAL A 156 0.86 6.74 14.32
N ASP A 157 0.45 7.97 14.59
CA ASP A 157 0.27 8.45 15.95
C ASP A 157 -0.78 7.59 16.69
N LYS A 158 -0.60 7.40 18.00
CA LYS A 158 -1.52 6.58 18.80
C LYS A 158 -2.92 7.19 18.89
N GLY A 159 -3.03 8.51 18.81
CA GLY A 159 -4.26 9.28 18.79
C GLY A 159 -4.68 9.72 17.39
N ALA A 160 -4.12 9.11 16.32
CA ALA A 160 -4.51 9.46 14.97
C ALA A 160 -6.02 9.24 14.75
N GLU A 161 -6.68 10.22 14.14
CA GLU A 161 -8.08 10.12 13.73
C GLU A 161 -8.17 9.24 12.48
N ILE A 162 -8.99 8.19 12.51
CA ILE A 162 -9.16 7.28 11.38
C ILE A 162 -10.63 7.25 11.02
N VAL A 163 -10.97 7.69 9.82
CA VAL A 163 -12.33 7.77 9.31
C VAL A 163 -12.45 6.90 8.06
N VAL A 164 -13.37 5.95 8.09
CA VAL A 164 -13.72 5.09 6.96
C VAL A 164 -15.14 5.39 6.49
N GLU A 165 -15.42 5.12 5.22
CA GLU A 165 -16.72 5.32 4.62
C GLU A 165 -17.42 3.97 4.44
N THR A 166 -18.66 3.88 4.93
CA THR A 166 -19.45 2.64 4.93
C THR A 166 -20.74 2.84 4.16
N TYR A 167 -21.21 1.75 3.52
CA TYR A 167 -22.44 1.71 2.71
C TYR A 167 -23.43 0.69 3.27
N PRO A 168 -24.08 0.95 4.41
CA PRO A 168 -25.26 0.19 4.77
C PRO A 168 -26.36 0.39 3.72
N ILE A 169 -26.91 -0.72 3.23
CA ILE A 169 -28.18 -0.71 2.49
C ILE A 169 -29.28 -0.56 3.54
N THR A 170 -29.97 0.58 3.55
CA THR A 170 -31.13 0.81 4.43
C THR A 170 -32.44 0.74 3.64
N ALA A 171 -33.58 0.80 4.32
CA ALA A 171 -34.88 0.83 3.66
C ALA A 171 -35.10 2.09 2.79
N GLU A 172 -34.32 3.14 3.06
CA GLU A 172 -34.33 4.44 2.39
C GLU A 172 -33.31 4.54 1.24
N GLY A 173 -32.47 3.51 1.03
CA GLY A 173 -31.45 3.46 -0.03
C GLY A 173 -30.02 3.29 0.50
N PHE A 174 -29.04 3.67 -0.32
CA PHE A 174 -27.63 3.70 0.08
C PHE A 174 -27.36 4.96 0.89
N VAL A 175 -26.91 4.81 2.13
CA VAL A 175 -26.51 5.94 2.98
C VAL A 175 -25.01 5.91 3.16
N LEU A 176 -24.33 6.96 2.71
CA LEU A 176 -22.92 7.16 3.02
C LEU A 176 -22.79 7.48 4.52
N ASN A 177 -22.10 6.63 5.27
CA ASN A 177 -21.84 6.88 6.69
C ASN A 177 -20.35 6.86 6.99
N LYS A 178 -19.87 7.94 7.63
CA LYS A 178 -18.49 8.06 8.10
C LYS A 178 -18.37 7.42 9.47
N GLN A 179 -17.46 6.46 9.61
CA GLN A 179 -17.21 5.76 10.84
C GLN A 179 -15.79 6.01 11.33
N GLU A 180 -15.67 6.47 12.57
CA GLU A 180 -14.38 6.56 13.25
C GLU A 180 -13.95 5.19 13.75
N LEU A 181 -12.70 4.80 13.45
CA LEU A 181 -12.10 3.55 13.89
C LEU A 181 -10.88 3.82 14.77
N ASN A 182 -10.59 2.89 15.67
CA ASN A 182 -9.26 2.80 16.26
C ASN A 182 -8.31 2.05 15.30
N PHE A 183 -7.00 2.21 15.49
CA PHE A 183 -6.00 1.59 14.61
C PHE A 183 -6.11 0.06 14.52
N THR A 184 -6.45 -0.63 15.61
CA THR A 184 -6.59 -2.09 15.62
C THR A 184 -7.74 -2.54 14.73
N THR A 185 -8.91 -1.90 14.85
CA THR A 185 -10.08 -2.20 14.01
C THR A 185 -9.81 -1.84 12.56
N PHE A 186 -9.19 -0.69 12.29
CA PHE A 186 -8.79 -0.29 10.94
C PHE A 186 -7.84 -1.29 10.28
N LYS A 187 -6.80 -1.72 11.01
CA LYS A 187 -5.86 -2.74 10.54
C LYS A 187 -6.58 -4.05 10.19
N GLN A 188 -7.45 -4.53 11.07
CA GLN A 188 -8.22 -5.76 10.83
C GLN A 188 -9.15 -5.63 9.62
N ALA A 189 -9.83 -4.49 9.48
CA ALA A 189 -10.70 -4.22 8.35
C ALA A 189 -9.89 -4.21 7.03
N PHE A 190 -8.70 -3.60 7.03
CA PHE A 190 -7.78 -3.62 5.90
C PHE A 190 -7.30 -5.03 5.55
N GLU A 191 -6.87 -5.82 6.55
CA GLU A 191 -6.40 -7.21 6.35
C GLU A 191 -7.49 -8.15 5.84
N ASN A 192 -8.76 -7.82 6.09
CA ASN A 192 -9.93 -8.60 5.67
C ASN A 192 -10.61 -8.04 4.40
N ASP A 193 -9.97 -7.09 3.70
CA ASP A 193 -10.50 -6.45 2.49
C ASP A 193 -11.89 -5.78 2.69
N GLN A 194 -12.16 -5.27 3.90
CA GLN A 194 -13.44 -4.64 4.27
C GLN A 194 -13.48 -3.12 4.03
N ILE A 195 -12.35 -2.52 3.69
CA ILE A 195 -12.19 -1.09 3.39
C ILE A 195 -11.33 -0.93 2.13
N THR A 196 -11.48 0.18 1.40
CA THR A 196 -10.61 0.43 0.25
C THR A 196 -9.19 0.75 0.69
N ALA A 197 -8.23 0.43 -0.18
CA ALA A 197 -6.83 0.78 0.04
C ALA A 197 -6.54 2.27 -0.25
N LEU A 198 -7.42 2.98 -0.95
CA LEU A 198 -7.19 4.38 -1.31
C LEU A 198 -7.59 5.31 -0.17
N CYS A 199 -6.64 6.10 0.34
CA CYS A 199 -6.89 7.01 1.45
C CYS A 199 -6.15 8.33 1.31
N TRP A 200 -6.62 9.33 2.04
CA TRP A 200 -5.87 10.53 2.38
C TRP A 200 -5.20 10.34 3.73
N ILE A 201 -3.94 10.76 3.83
CA ILE A 201 -3.22 10.85 5.10
C ILE A 201 -2.84 12.29 5.39
N THR A 202 -3.00 12.70 6.65
CA THR A 202 -2.46 13.97 7.14
C THR A 202 -1.24 13.66 8.00
N LEU A 203 -0.13 14.29 7.65
CA LEU A 203 1.16 14.14 8.30
C LEU A 203 1.47 15.38 9.12
N GLU A 204 1.92 15.19 10.36
CA GLU A 204 2.59 16.21 11.14
C GLU A 204 4.02 15.74 11.43
N ASN A 205 5.02 16.49 10.95
CA ASN A 205 6.43 16.13 11.09
C ASN A 205 6.76 14.68 10.65
N ASN A 206 6.14 14.22 9.55
CA ASN A 206 6.22 12.86 8.99
C ASN A 206 5.56 11.74 9.83
N VAL A 207 4.77 12.08 10.86
CA VAL A 207 3.92 11.13 11.60
C VAL A 207 2.48 11.30 11.14
N VAL A 208 1.79 10.20 10.87
CA VAL A 208 0.39 10.22 10.43
C VAL A 208 -0.49 10.53 11.63
N ILE A 209 -1.21 11.64 11.55
CA ILE A 209 -2.17 12.09 12.58
C ILE A 209 -3.63 11.91 12.13
N LYS A 210 -3.86 11.70 10.84
CA LYS A 210 -5.19 11.44 10.29
C LYS A 210 -5.13 10.48 9.10
N ILE A 211 -6.09 9.57 9.02
CA ILE A 211 -6.35 8.69 7.87
C ILE A 211 -7.83 8.83 7.50
N GLU A 212 -8.12 9.17 6.25
CA GLU A 212 -9.47 9.26 5.71
C GLU A 212 -9.58 8.38 4.46
N GLU A 213 -10.52 7.44 4.45
CA GLU A 213 -10.83 6.68 3.24
C GLU A 213 -11.28 7.63 2.11
N GLN A 214 -10.75 7.43 0.90
CA GLN A 214 -11.23 8.17 -0.28
C GLN A 214 -12.35 7.37 -0.94
N PHE A 215 -13.53 7.96 -1.02
CA PHE A 215 -14.64 7.40 -1.77
C PHE A 215 -14.31 7.26 -3.25
N VAL A 216 -14.68 6.14 -3.83
CA VAL A 216 -14.76 5.98 -5.27
C VAL A 216 -16.17 5.47 -5.60
N PRO A 217 -17.00 6.26 -6.31
CA PRO A 217 -18.38 5.90 -6.63
C PRO A 217 -18.52 4.71 -7.57
#